data_AF-A0A1H2WUG9-F1
#
_entry.id   AF-A0A1H2WUG9-F1
#
_cell.length_a   1.000
_cell.length_b   1.000
_cell.length_c   1.000
_cell.angle_alpha   90.00
_cell.angle_beta   90.00
_cell.angle_gamma   90.00
#
_symmetry.space_group_name_H-M   'P 1'
#
loop_
_entity.id
_entity.type
_entity.pdbx_description
1 polymer ?
#
loop_
_entity_poly.entity_id
_entity_poly.type
_entity_poly.pdbx_seq_one_letter_code
_entity_poly.pdbx_strand_id
1 'polypeptide(L)'
;MGVLDINKDNIFGERLKILRSVVMKKTQKEFSELLGIPQPTLSAYESGKNKPAIDVVINIAEKCNVSLDWLCGRESTSHLNSMGDLMSIFYDLYDSKEFAFKTEIHDRISLEGDDQNDDTTRNWIRLTFYQNENRYDNSLIYSQDICNIIKTAYRHHNELINYDCSQEYYDNQKKSRITDYNEFPITRIDMSDISEDERVEKRLAKLKAEWEEELKNQNEK
;
A
#
# COMPACT_ATOMS: atom_id res chain seq x y z
N MET A 1 18.76 -24.64 -16.47
CA MET A 1 18.41 -23.23 -16.76
C MET A 1 19.26 -22.40 -15.81
N GLY A 2 20.34 -21.80 -16.32
CA GLY A 2 21.35 -21.15 -15.46
C GLY A 2 20.77 -19.92 -14.78
N VAL A 3 20.94 -19.85 -13.46
CA VAL A 3 20.65 -18.66 -12.67
C VAL A 3 21.55 -17.56 -13.23
N LEU A 4 20.95 -16.49 -13.78
CA LEU A 4 21.69 -15.31 -14.23
C LEU A 4 22.31 -14.69 -12.98
N ASP A 5 23.64 -14.71 -12.91
CA ASP A 5 24.42 -14.05 -11.86
C ASP A 5 24.30 -12.53 -12.07
N ILE A 6 23.30 -11.92 -11.42
CA ILE A 6 23.01 -10.49 -11.56
C ILE A 6 24.14 -9.73 -10.87
N ASN A 7 24.98 -9.07 -11.66
CA ASN A 7 25.95 -8.13 -11.12
C ASN A 7 25.22 -6.96 -10.45
N LYS A 8 25.31 -6.87 -9.11
CA LYS A 8 24.65 -5.83 -8.31
C LYS A 8 25.07 -4.41 -8.70
N ASP A 9 26.25 -4.21 -9.28
CA ASP A 9 26.77 -2.89 -9.65
C ASP A 9 26.15 -2.32 -10.94
N ASN A 10 25.49 -3.17 -11.76
CA ASN A 10 24.84 -2.76 -13.01
C ASN A 10 23.45 -3.41 -13.21
N ILE A 11 22.61 -3.35 -12.17
CA ILE A 11 21.28 -3.99 -12.21
C ILE A 11 20.41 -3.46 -13.36
N PHE A 12 20.49 -2.16 -13.66
CA PHE A 12 19.76 -1.54 -14.77
C PHE A 12 20.17 -2.11 -16.12
N GLY A 13 21.48 -2.14 -16.41
CA GLY A 13 21.99 -2.63 -17.69
C GLY A 13 21.68 -4.12 -17.90
N GLU A 14 21.77 -4.93 -16.84
CA GLU A 14 21.40 -6.35 -16.90
C GLU A 14 19.89 -6.53 -17.15
N ARG A 15 19.01 -5.81 -16.44
CA ARG A 15 17.56 -5.88 -16.67
C ARG A 15 17.17 -5.39 -18.06
N LEU A 16 17.82 -4.34 -18.57
CA LEU A 16 17.64 -3.86 -19.94
C LEU A 16 18.04 -4.92 -20.98
N LYS A 17 19.17 -5.60 -20.75
CA LYS A 17 19.66 -6.69 -21.60
C LYS A 17 18.72 -7.90 -21.55
N ILE A 18 18.14 -8.22 -20.39
CA ILE A 18 17.11 -9.26 -20.23
C ILE A 18 15.86 -8.90 -21.03
N LEU A 19 15.36 -7.67 -20.92
CA LEU A 19 14.23 -7.19 -21.73
C LEU A 19 14.49 -7.38 -23.21
N ARG A 20 15.66 -6.93 -23.68
CA ARG A 20 16.00 -7.05 -25.10
C ARG A 20 16.11 -8.50 -25.55
N SER A 21 16.96 -9.28 -24.90
CA SER A 21 17.42 -10.58 -25.42
C SER A 21 16.53 -11.75 -25.03
N VAL A 22 15.93 -11.71 -23.84
CA VAL A 22 15.12 -12.82 -23.30
C VAL A 22 13.64 -12.58 -23.57
N VAL A 23 13.13 -11.40 -23.20
CA VAL A 23 11.69 -11.09 -23.28
C VAL A 23 11.28 -10.76 -24.71
N MET A 24 11.95 -9.79 -25.34
CA MET A 24 11.58 -9.28 -26.66
C MET A 24 12.31 -9.95 -27.82
N LYS A 25 13.39 -10.71 -27.52
CA LYS A 25 14.22 -11.44 -28.48
C LYS A 25 14.70 -10.57 -29.66
N LYS A 26 15.14 -9.35 -29.37
CA LYS A 26 15.62 -8.37 -30.36
C LYS A 26 17.15 -8.27 -30.38
N THR A 27 17.69 -7.98 -31.55
CA THR A 27 19.09 -7.53 -31.68
C THR A 27 19.27 -6.15 -31.05
N GLN A 28 20.51 -5.75 -30.75
CA GLN A 28 20.78 -4.40 -30.23
C GLN A 28 20.31 -3.32 -31.21
N LYS A 29 20.42 -3.55 -32.51
CA LYS A 29 19.96 -2.60 -33.53
C LYS A 29 18.44 -2.39 -33.46
N GLU A 30 17.67 -3.47 -33.57
CA GLU A 30 16.20 -3.42 -33.55
C GLU A 30 15.65 -2.84 -32.23
N PHE A 31 16.32 -3.16 -31.12
CA PHE A 31 15.91 -2.64 -29.82
C PHE A 31 16.25 -1.16 -29.66
N SER A 32 17.41 -0.72 -30.16
CA SER A 32 17.78 0.70 -30.16
C SER A 32 16.82 1.54 -31.01
N GLU A 33 16.37 1.01 -32.15
CA GLU A 33 15.36 1.62 -33.01
C GLU A 33 14.00 1.73 -32.30
N LEU A 34 13.55 0.67 -31.60
CA LEU A 34 12.32 0.68 -30.79
C LEU A 34 12.35 1.78 -29.71
N LEU A 35 13.50 1.94 -29.06
CA LEU A 35 13.69 2.89 -27.98
C LEU A 35 13.99 4.31 -28.47
N GLY A 36 14.24 4.51 -29.77
CA GLY A 36 14.63 5.81 -30.32
C GLY A 36 16.01 6.30 -29.86
N ILE A 37 16.93 5.38 -29.54
CA ILE A 37 18.30 5.70 -29.11
C ILE A 37 19.33 5.11 -30.07
N PRO A 38 20.55 5.68 -30.18
CA PRO A 38 21.60 5.07 -30.98
C PRO A 38 22.04 3.70 -30.43
N GLN A 39 22.34 2.74 -31.33
CA GLN A 39 22.83 1.41 -30.94
C GLN A 39 24.07 1.44 -30.01
N PRO A 40 25.09 2.30 -30.24
CA PRO A 40 26.22 2.39 -29.32
C PRO A 40 25.80 2.84 -27.91
N THR A 41 24.80 3.72 -27.82
CA THR A 41 24.22 4.20 -26.56
C THR A 41 23.54 3.07 -25.81
N LEU A 42 22.75 2.25 -26.49
CA LEU A 42 22.15 1.04 -25.90
C LEU A 42 23.23 0.10 -25.35
N SER A 43 24.29 -0.16 -26.12
CA SER A 43 25.39 -1.03 -25.68
C SER A 43 26.11 -0.47 -24.45
N ALA A 44 26.29 0.86 -24.38
CA ALA A 44 26.84 1.53 -23.21
C ALA A 44 25.95 1.42 -21.97
N TYR A 45 24.62 1.44 -22.14
CA TYR A 45 23.67 1.20 -21.05
C TYR A 45 23.69 -0.24 -20.56
N GLU A 46 23.64 -1.22 -21.46
CA GLU A 46 23.67 -2.65 -21.09
C GLU A 46 24.96 -3.05 -20.38
N SER A 47 26.09 -2.44 -20.77
CA SER A 47 27.40 -2.68 -20.14
C SER A 47 27.66 -1.84 -18.88
N GLY A 48 26.73 -0.94 -18.51
CA GLY A 48 26.89 -0.07 -17.33
C GLY A 48 27.92 1.05 -17.50
N LYS A 49 28.49 1.23 -18.70
CA LYS A 49 29.45 2.30 -19.01
C LYS A 49 28.83 3.69 -18.87
N ASN A 50 27.59 3.83 -19.32
CA ASN A 50 26.83 5.08 -19.23
C ASN A 50 25.51 4.84 -18.50
N LYS A 51 25.04 5.85 -17.75
CA LYS A 51 23.69 5.87 -17.19
C LYS A 51 22.76 6.67 -18.12
N PRO A 52 21.56 6.16 -18.43
CA PRO A 52 20.56 6.90 -19.19
C PRO A 52 20.04 8.11 -18.41
N ALA A 53 19.59 9.14 -19.13
CA ALA A 53 18.82 10.23 -18.55
C ALA A 53 17.42 9.73 -18.14
N ILE A 54 16.78 10.42 -17.20
CA ILE A 54 15.47 10.00 -16.64
C ILE A 54 14.41 9.81 -17.74
N ASP A 55 14.34 10.70 -18.73
CA ASP A 55 13.38 10.61 -19.83
C ASP A 55 13.56 9.33 -20.66
N VAL A 56 14.82 8.89 -20.84
CA VAL A 56 15.13 7.64 -21.55
C VAL A 56 14.69 6.44 -20.72
N VAL A 57 14.87 6.48 -19.40
CA VAL A 57 14.42 5.40 -18.49
C VAL A 57 12.89 5.27 -18.53
N ILE A 58 12.17 6.39 -18.47
CA ILE A 58 10.70 6.42 -18.58
C ILE A 58 10.24 5.85 -19.92
N ASN A 59 10.83 6.31 -21.03
CA ASN A 59 10.50 5.81 -22.36
C ASN A 59 10.78 4.31 -22.50
N ILE A 60 11.88 3.78 -21.92
CA ILE A 60 12.13 2.34 -21.89
C ILE A 60 11.03 1.60 -21.11
N ALA A 61 10.67 2.09 -19.92
CA ALA A 61 9.64 1.48 -19.08
C ALA A 61 8.29 1.41 -19.82
N GLU A 62 7.89 2.49 -20.48
CA GLU A 62 6.66 2.57 -21.29
C GLU A 62 6.71 1.63 -22.51
N LYS A 63 7.78 1.69 -23.31
CA LYS A 63 7.92 0.87 -24.53
C LYS A 63 8.02 -0.62 -24.25
N CYS A 64 8.58 -0.99 -23.10
CA CYS A 64 8.73 -2.37 -22.67
C CYS A 64 7.62 -2.84 -21.74
N ASN A 65 6.67 -1.97 -21.38
CA ASN A 65 5.59 -2.24 -20.43
C ASN A 65 6.07 -2.87 -19.12
N VAL A 66 7.09 -2.26 -18.51
CA VAL A 66 7.62 -2.65 -17.19
C VAL A 66 7.61 -1.46 -16.24
N SER A 67 7.56 -1.71 -14.94
CA SER A 67 7.69 -0.65 -13.95
C SER A 67 9.11 -0.10 -13.90
N LEU A 68 9.24 1.20 -13.59
CA LEU A 68 10.54 1.83 -13.32
C LEU A 68 11.29 1.13 -12.18
N ASP A 69 10.55 0.68 -11.17
CA ASP A 69 11.10 -0.05 -10.03
C ASP A 69 11.75 -1.36 -10.47
N TRP A 70 11.04 -2.13 -11.28
CA TRP A 70 11.63 -3.31 -11.87
C TRP A 70 12.77 -2.95 -12.81
N LEU A 71 12.70 -1.92 -13.63
CA LEU A 71 13.82 -1.59 -14.53
C LEU A 71 15.09 -1.18 -13.76
N CYS A 72 14.94 -0.46 -12.65
CA CYS A 72 16.03 0.12 -11.87
C CYS A 72 16.56 -0.78 -10.74
N GLY A 73 16.03 -2.00 -10.57
CA GLY A 73 16.50 -2.89 -9.51
C GLY A 73 15.80 -2.73 -8.16
N ARG A 74 14.77 -1.89 -8.06
CA ARG A 74 14.04 -1.66 -6.81
C ARG A 74 13.10 -2.84 -6.56
N GLU A 75 13.18 -3.44 -5.38
CA GLU A 75 12.15 -4.36 -4.90
C GLU A 75 10.84 -3.58 -4.78
N SER A 76 9.72 -4.18 -5.16
CA SER A 76 8.39 -3.58 -5.00
C SER A 76 8.05 -3.53 -3.51
N THR A 77 8.60 -2.54 -2.82
CA THR A 77 8.23 -2.22 -1.45
C THR A 77 7.17 -1.12 -1.50
N SER A 78 6.01 -1.42 -0.95
CA SER A 78 4.94 -0.44 -0.75
C SER A 78 5.42 0.59 0.27
N HIS A 79 5.97 1.69 -0.20
CA HIS A 79 6.36 2.84 0.63
C HIS A 79 5.30 3.92 0.51
N LEU A 80 4.93 4.50 1.65
CA LEU A 80 4.19 5.75 1.73
C LEU A 80 5.15 6.91 1.42
N ASN A 81 5.20 7.35 0.16
CA ASN A 81 6.09 8.43 -0.28
C ASN A 81 5.36 9.78 -0.43
N SER A 82 4.03 9.74 -0.52
CA SER A 82 3.18 10.90 -0.67
C SER A 82 1.92 10.81 0.20
N MET A 83 1.26 11.94 0.38
CA MET A 83 -0.05 11.98 1.04
C MET A 83 -1.12 11.23 0.23
N GLY A 84 -0.95 11.13 -1.09
CA GLY A 84 -1.82 10.33 -1.96
C GLY A 84 -1.70 8.84 -1.67
N ASP A 85 -0.49 8.34 -1.44
CA ASP A 85 -0.28 6.94 -1.04
C ASP A 85 -0.94 6.67 0.32
N LEU A 86 -0.83 7.61 1.26
CA LEU A 86 -1.48 7.50 2.57
C LEU A 86 -3.00 7.46 2.43
N MET A 87 -3.57 8.34 1.60
CA MET A 87 -5.00 8.35 1.31
C MET A 87 -5.45 7.03 0.66
N SER A 88 -4.66 6.48 -0.26
CA SER A 88 -4.95 5.19 -0.90
C SER A 88 -5.01 4.05 0.11
N ILE A 89 -4.11 4.02 1.10
CA ILE A 89 -4.16 3.02 2.18
C ILE A 89 -5.48 3.13 2.95
N PHE A 90 -5.94 4.35 3.27
CA PHE A 90 -7.21 4.49 3.99
C PHE A 90 -8.40 4.04 3.15
N TYR A 91 -8.46 4.35 1.85
CA TYR A 91 -9.50 3.82 0.97
C TYR A 91 -9.48 2.29 0.92
N ASP A 92 -8.31 1.69 0.69
CA ASP A 92 -8.16 0.24 0.67
C ASP A 92 -8.53 -0.41 2.02
N LEU A 93 -8.25 0.28 3.13
CA LEU A 93 -8.64 -0.15 4.48
C LEU A 93 -10.16 -0.14 4.64
N TYR A 94 -10.86 0.95 4.25
CA TYR A 94 -12.32 1.04 4.35
C TYR A 94 -13.05 0.09 3.39
N ASP A 95 -12.46 -0.21 2.24
CA ASP A 95 -13.04 -1.12 1.26
C ASP A 95 -12.77 -2.60 1.61
N SER A 96 -11.90 -2.90 2.57
CA SER A 96 -11.54 -4.28 2.92
C SER A 96 -12.70 -5.08 3.52
N LYS A 97 -12.74 -6.38 3.25
CA LYS A 97 -13.81 -7.28 3.67
C LYS A 97 -13.44 -8.23 4.80
N GLU A 98 -12.15 -8.55 4.94
CA GLU A 98 -11.70 -9.65 5.78
C GLU A 98 -11.53 -9.27 7.27
N PHE A 99 -11.68 -7.99 7.62
CA PHE A 99 -11.68 -7.53 9.00
C PHE A 99 -12.55 -6.28 9.15
N ALA A 100 -13.01 -6.04 10.38
CA ALA A 100 -13.78 -4.85 10.72
C ALA A 100 -13.03 -3.96 11.70
N PHE A 101 -13.29 -2.66 11.60
CA PHE A 101 -12.82 -1.66 12.54
C PHE A 101 -13.85 -0.53 12.67
N LYS A 102 -13.84 0.13 13.81
CA LYS A 102 -14.66 1.32 14.08
C LYS A 102 -13.81 2.56 13.95
N THR A 103 -14.38 3.61 13.34
CA THR A 103 -13.78 4.95 13.31
C THR A 103 -14.57 5.87 14.24
N GLU A 104 -13.88 6.51 15.19
CA GLU A 104 -14.42 7.54 16.06
C GLU A 104 -13.76 8.87 15.71
N ILE A 105 -14.57 9.89 15.41
CA ILE A 105 -14.11 11.23 15.02
C ILE A 105 -14.46 12.20 16.15
N HIS A 106 -13.44 12.82 16.71
CA HIS A 106 -13.55 13.91 17.67
C HIS A 106 -13.00 15.17 17.02
N ASP A 107 -13.82 15.82 16.20
CA ASP A 107 -13.48 17.08 15.50
C ASP A 107 -14.44 18.18 15.99
N ARG A 108 -14.05 18.83 17.09
CA ARG A 108 -14.78 19.95 17.69
C ARG A 108 -14.12 21.25 17.25
N ILE A 109 -14.57 21.78 16.11
CA ILE A 109 -14.13 23.04 15.49
C ILE A 109 -14.15 24.25 16.48
N SER A 110 -14.87 24.16 17.60
CA SER A 110 -15.09 25.25 18.55
C SER A 110 -14.29 25.18 19.86
N LEU A 111 -13.37 24.22 20.05
CA LEU A 111 -12.68 23.99 21.34
C LEU A 111 -11.15 23.81 21.23
N GLU A 112 -10.47 24.46 20.29
CA GLU A 112 -9.00 24.58 20.36
C GLU A 112 -8.62 25.55 21.49
N GLY A 113 -8.74 25.08 22.74
CA GLY A 113 -8.11 25.70 23.88
C GLY A 113 -6.59 25.49 23.84
N ASP A 114 -5.83 26.39 24.44
CA ASP A 114 -4.36 26.38 24.43
C ASP A 114 -3.72 25.14 25.09
N ASP A 115 -4.49 24.32 25.81
CA ASP A 115 -3.98 23.13 26.51
C ASP A 115 -3.96 21.90 25.60
N GLN A 116 -2.79 21.64 25.03
CA GLN A 116 -2.58 20.66 23.97
C GLN A 116 -2.42 19.21 24.47
N ASN A 117 -2.64 18.91 25.76
CA ASN A 117 -2.31 17.58 26.33
C ASN A 117 -3.52 16.77 26.83
N ASP A 118 -4.74 17.27 26.69
CA ASP A 118 -5.96 16.55 27.10
C ASP A 118 -6.75 16.07 25.87
N ASP A 119 -6.99 14.76 25.78
CA ASP A 119 -7.82 14.15 24.73
C ASP A 119 -9.29 14.62 24.78
N THR A 120 -9.75 15.22 25.87
CA THR A 120 -11.10 15.81 25.95
C THR A 120 -11.22 17.17 25.23
N THR A 121 -10.09 17.85 25.01
CA THR A 121 -10.01 19.17 24.35
C THR A 121 -9.33 19.11 22.98
N ARG A 122 -8.42 18.14 22.75
CA ARG A 122 -7.82 17.86 21.42
C ARG A 122 -8.86 17.44 20.39
N ASN A 123 -8.63 17.81 19.13
CA ASN A 123 -9.21 17.09 17.99
C ASN A 123 -8.43 15.80 17.72
N TRP A 124 -9.13 14.68 17.55
CA TRP A 124 -8.50 13.38 17.26
C TRP A 124 -9.43 12.47 16.45
N ILE A 125 -8.83 11.48 15.81
CA ILE A 125 -9.53 10.39 15.13
C ILE A 125 -8.96 9.07 15.65
N ARG A 126 -9.83 8.13 16.02
CA ARG A 126 -9.44 6.82 16.55
C ARG A 126 -9.98 5.71 15.67
N LEU A 127 -9.10 4.80 15.30
CA LEU A 127 -9.46 3.53 14.65
C LEU A 127 -9.37 2.41 15.69
N THR A 128 -10.45 1.65 15.85
CA THR A 128 -10.54 0.53 16.80
C THR A 128 -10.75 -0.76 16.03
N PHE A 129 -9.76 -1.66 16.08
CA PHE A 129 -9.82 -2.98 15.46
C PHE A 129 -10.25 -4.03 16.48
N TYR A 130 -11.06 -4.99 16.04
CA TYR A 130 -11.67 -5.97 16.93
C TYR A 130 -11.16 -7.37 16.61
N GLN A 131 -10.62 -8.03 17.64
CA GLN A 131 -9.86 -9.27 17.50
C GLN A 131 -10.73 -10.51 17.21
N ASN A 132 -11.98 -10.52 17.66
CA ASN A 132 -12.86 -11.70 17.65
C ASN A 132 -14.12 -11.52 16.80
N GLU A 133 -14.13 -10.59 15.84
CA GLU A 133 -15.33 -10.35 15.01
C GLU A 133 -15.71 -11.55 14.16
N ASN A 134 -14.73 -12.39 13.81
CA ASN A 134 -14.96 -13.66 13.14
C ASN A 134 -15.93 -14.60 13.89
N ARG A 135 -16.20 -14.37 15.18
CA ARG A 135 -17.21 -15.11 15.95
C ARG A 135 -18.65 -14.67 15.68
N TYR A 136 -18.82 -13.45 15.20
CA TYR A 136 -20.12 -12.85 14.89
C TYR A 136 -20.39 -12.86 13.39
N ASP A 137 -19.34 -12.64 12.58
CA ASP A 137 -19.37 -12.73 11.13
C ASP A 137 -18.18 -13.56 10.63
N ASN A 138 -18.47 -14.77 10.16
CA ASN A 138 -17.47 -15.73 9.69
C ASN A 138 -16.70 -15.25 8.44
N SER A 139 -17.15 -14.19 7.75
CA SER A 139 -16.42 -13.60 6.62
C SER A 139 -15.21 -12.76 7.05
N LEU A 140 -15.17 -12.32 8.31
CA LEU A 140 -14.11 -11.48 8.87
C LEU A 140 -12.89 -12.32 9.30
N ILE A 141 -12.36 -13.12 8.38
CA ILE A 141 -11.36 -14.15 8.64
C ILE A 141 -10.02 -13.63 9.18
N TYR A 142 -9.70 -12.34 8.97
CA TYR A 142 -8.42 -11.72 9.36
C TYR A 142 -8.54 -10.75 10.56
N SER A 143 -9.66 -10.74 11.29
CA SER A 143 -9.83 -9.93 12.50
C SER A 143 -8.74 -10.14 13.55
N GLN A 144 -8.31 -11.38 13.73
CA GLN A 144 -7.23 -11.70 14.67
C GLN A 144 -5.87 -11.24 14.12
N ASP A 145 -5.65 -11.43 12.82
CA ASP A 145 -4.40 -11.14 12.14
C ASP A 145 -4.12 -9.64 12.09
N ILE A 146 -5.11 -8.80 11.75
CA ILE A 146 -4.92 -7.34 11.71
C ILE A 146 -4.51 -6.80 13.08
N CYS A 147 -5.11 -7.28 14.17
CA CYS A 147 -4.69 -6.92 15.53
C CYS A 147 -3.26 -7.35 15.83
N ASN A 148 -2.84 -8.54 15.36
CA ASN A 148 -1.48 -9.03 15.56
C ASN A 148 -0.45 -8.27 14.73
N ILE A 149 -0.79 -7.89 13.49
CA ILE A 149 0.03 -7.05 12.61
C ILE A 149 0.29 -5.71 13.30
N ILE A 150 -0.76 -5.03 13.77
CA ILE A 150 -0.64 -3.71 14.45
C ILE A 150 0.19 -3.85 15.72
N LYS A 151 -0.08 -4.85 16.58
CA LYS A 151 0.69 -5.09 17.82
C LYS A 151 2.17 -5.35 17.52
N THR A 152 2.47 -6.12 16.49
CA THR A 152 3.84 -6.47 16.09
C THR A 152 4.59 -5.25 15.55
N ALA A 153 3.96 -4.48 14.68
CA ALA A 153 4.54 -3.24 14.15
C ALA A 153 4.81 -2.22 15.28
N TYR A 154 3.85 -2.02 16.19
CA TYR A 154 3.99 -1.16 17.36
C TYR A 154 5.17 -1.60 18.25
N ARG A 155 5.25 -2.90 18.57
CA ARG A 155 6.34 -3.44 19.39
C ARG A 155 7.71 -3.20 18.74
N HIS A 156 7.88 -3.57 17.48
CA HIS A 156 9.16 -3.39 16.79
C HIS A 156 9.55 -1.91 16.65
N HIS A 157 8.58 -1.03 16.41
CA HIS A 157 8.83 0.41 16.38
C HIS A 157 9.34 0.91 17.74
N ASN A 158 8.67 0.50 18.84
CA ASN A 158 9.08 0.88 20.19
C ASN A 158 10.46 0.33 20.57
N GLU A 159 10.74 -0.92 20.25
CA GLU A 159 12.07 -1.53 20.45
C GLU A 159 13.16 -0.71 19.75
N LEU A 160 12.88 -0.16 18.55
CA LEU A 160 13.84 0.69 17.85
C LEU A 160 13.99 2.08 18.50
N ILE A 161 12.89 2.79 18.75
CA ILE A 161 12.97 4.18 19.26
C ILE A 161 13.45 4.26 20.71
N ASN A 162 13.29 3.18 21.48
CA ASN A 162 13.81 3.05 22.84
C ASN A 162 15.25 2.52 22.87
N TYR A 163 15.87 2.29 21.70
CA TYR A 163 17.23 1.76 21.55
C TYR A 163 17.43 0.33 22.08
N ASP A 164 16.35 -0.46 22.19
CA ASP A 164 16.38 -1.87 22.59
C ASP A 164 16.91 -2.79 21.48
N CYS A 165 16.91 -2.33 20.22
CA CYS A 165 17.47 -3.07 19.08
C CYS A 165 18.20 -2.17 18.08
N SER A 166 19.02 -2.78 17.21
CA SER A 166 19.70 -2.06 16.13
C SER A 166 18.78 -1.78 14.95
N GLN A 167 19.11 -0.75 14.15
CA GLN A 167 18.42 -0.46 12.89
C GLN A 167 18.38 -1.68 11.95
N GLU A 168 19.51 -2.38 11.81
CA GLU A 168 19.61 -3.59 10.98
C GLU A 168 18.67 -4.70 11.47
N TYR A 169 18.58 -4.91 12.79
CA TYR A 169 17.65 -5.89 13.36
C TYR A 169 16.21 -5.50 13.06
N TYR A 170 15.83 -4.25 13.28
CA TYR A 170 14.50 -3.74 12.99
C TYR A 170 14.12 -3.92 11.51
N ASP A 171 15.02 -3.56 10.58
CA ASP A 171 14.77 -3.68 9.14
C ASP A 171 14.61 -5.15 8.71
N ASN A 172 15.40 -6.05 9.29
CA ASN A 172 15.26 -7.49 9.06
C ASN A 172 13.93 -8.05 9.60
N GLN A 173 13.53 -7.67 10.82
CA GLN A 173 12.23 -8.07 11.38
C GLN A 173 11.09 -7.53 10.53
N LYS A 174 11.14 -6.26 10.13
CA LYS A 174 10.15 -5.64 9.25
C LYS A 174 10.03 -6.40 7.93
N LYS A 175 11.15 -6.71 7.26
CA LYS A 175 11.15 -7.47 6.01
C LYS A 175 10.57 -8.88 6.20
N SER A 176 10.96 -9.57 7.27
CA SER A 176 10.45 -10.92 7.58
C SER A 176 8.94 -10.88 7.82
N ARG A 177 8.46 -9.97 8.67
CA ARG A 177 7.03 -9.89 9.03
C ARG A 177 6.15 -9.51 7.86
N ILE A 178 6.60 -8.62 6.98
CA ILE A 178 5.86 -8.34 5.74
C ILE A 178 5.77 -9.60 4.89
N THR A 179 6.87 -10.35 4.76
CA THR A 179 6.90 -11.58 3.96
C THR A 179 5.91 -12.63 4.46
N ASP A 180 5.75 -12.76 5.79
CA ASP A 180 4.82 -13.70 6.41
C ASP A 180 3.37 -13.52 5.94
N TYR A 181 2.98 -12.30 5.50
CA TYR A 181 1.60 -11.97 5.11
C TYR A 181 1.37 -11.87 3.59
N ASN A 182 2.39 -12.07 2.75
CA ASN A 182 2.27 -11.88 1.30
C ASN A 182 1.28 -12.84 0.62
N GLU A 183 0.97 -13.97 1.24
CA GLU A 183 0.06 -15.00 0.69
C GLU A 183 -1.42 -14.79 1.08
N PHE A 184 -1.72 -13.76 1.89
CA PHE A 184 -3.06 -13.52 2.45
C PHE A 184 -3.74 -12.34 1.72
N PRO A 185 -4.68 -12.62 0.78
CA PRO A 185 -5.28 -11.57 -0.04
C PRO A 185 -6.36 -10.78 0.72
N ILE A 186 -6.38 -9.47 0.56
CA ILE A 186 -7.49 -8.61 1.00
C ILE A 186 -8.40 -8.34 -0.20
N THR A 187 -9.70 -8.58 -0.06
CA THR A 187 -10.70 -8.30 -1.10
C THR A 187 -11.50 -7.04 -0.78
N ARG A 188 -12.13 -6.46 -1.80
CA ARG A 188 -12.81 -5.16 -1.70
C ARG A 188 -14.31 -5.28 -1.78
N ILE A 189 -15.03 -4.40 -1.10
CA ILE A 189 -16.46 -4.18 -1.28
C ILE A 189 -16.73 -3.71 -2.70
N ASP A 190 -17.62 -4.43 -3.39
CA ASP A 190 -18.06 -4.07 -4.72
C ASP A 190 -19.47 -3.50 -4.62
N MET A 191 -19.60 -2.21 -4.93
CA MET A 191 -20.86 -1.45 -4.91
C MET A 191 -21.28 -1.02 -6.33
N SER A 192 -20.61 -1.55 -7.36
CA SER A 192 -20.84 -1.15 -8.75
C SER A 192 -22.16 -1.67 -9.32
N ASP A 193 -22.65 -2.80 -8.81
CA ASP A 193 -23.86 -3.48 -9.30
C ASP A 193 -25.20 -2.92 -8.75
N ILE A 194 -25.16 -1.95 -7.82
CA ILE A 194 -26.38 -1.39 -7.21
C ILE A 194 -26.86 -0.20 -8.03
N SER A 195 -28.10 -0.28 -8.55
CA SER A 195 -28.76 0.82 -9.27
C SER A 195 -28.96 2.07 -8.39
N GLU A 196 -29.04 3.26 -8.99
CA GLU A 196 -29.27 4.50 -8.22
C GLU A 196 -30.59 4.48 -7.43
N ASP A 197 -31.65 3.89 -7.96
CA ASP A 197 -32.92 3.74 -7.26
C ASP A 197 -32.75 2.87 -5.99
N GLU A 198 -32.05 1.74 -6.11
CA GLU A 198 -31.77 0.85 -4.97
C GLU A 198 -30.84 1.51 -3.93
N ARG A 199 -29.89 2.36 -4.37
CA ARG A 199 -29.05 3.16 -3.46
C ARG A 199 -29.89 4.13 -2.63
N VAL A 200 -30.85 4.81 -3.26
CA VAL A 200 -31.75 5.75 -2.59
C VAL A 200 -32.63 5.02 -1.58
N GLU A 201 -33.20 3.87 -1.96
CA GLU A 201 -34.03 3.06 -1.05
C GLU A 201 -33.25 2.63 0.20
N LYS A 202 -32.04 2.07 0.02
CA LYS A 202 -31.17 1.68 1.15
C LYS A 202 -30.82 2.87 2.05
N ARG A 203 -30.57 4.05 1.47
CA ARG A 203 -30.30 5.28 2.24
C ARG A 203 -31.51 5.70 3.08
N LEU A 204 -32.70 5.71 2.50
CA LEU A 204 -33.93 6.09 3.20
C LEU A 204 -34.23 5.12 4.35
N ALA A 205 -34.05 3.82 4.14
CA ALA A 205 -34.21 2.81 5.18
C ALA A 205 -33.24 3.04 6.35
N LYS A 206 -31.96 3.35 6.05
CA LYS A 206 -30.95 3.67 7.05
C LYS A 206 -31.31 4.90 7.88
N LEU A 207 -31.65 6.02 7.22
CA LEU A 207 -32.05 7.26 7.90
C LEU A 207 -33.26 7.07 8.81
N LYS A 208 -34.23 6.26 8.36
CA LYS A 208 -35.41 5.94 9.17
C LYS A 208 -35.04 5.16 10.43
N ALA A 209 -34.14 4.18 10.33
CA ALA A 209 -33.65 3.43 11.48
C ALA A 209 -32.88 4.31 12.47
N GLU A 210 -31.99 5.18 11.97
CA GLU A 210 -31.25 6.15 12.81
C GLU A 210 -32.20 7.10 13.55
N TRP A 211 -33.23 7.61 12.85
CA TRP A 211 -34.27 8.45 13.46
C TRP A 211 -35.06 7.72 14.55
N GLU A 212 -35.42 6.46 14.33
CA GLU A 212 -36.13 5.64 15.32
C GLU A 212 -35.28 5.36 16.56
N GLU A 213 -33.98 5.12 16.41
CA GLU A 213 -33.04 4.99 17.54
C GLU A 213 -32.89 6.30 18.33
N GLU A 214 -32.79 7.44 17.66
CA GLU A 214 -32.72 8.75 18.32
C GLU A 214 -33.97 9.04 19.15
N LEU A 215 -35.16 8.77 18.61
CA LEU A 215 -36.42 8.92 19.35
C LEU A 215 -36.47 8.02 20.59
N LYS A 216 -35.98 6.79 20.47
CA LYS A 216 -35.92 5.85 21.61
C LYS A 216 -34.98 6.36 22.70
N ASN A 217 -33.80 6.83 22.31
CA ASN A 217 -32.80 7.40 23.24
C ASN A 217 -33.26 8.71 23.89
N GLN A 218 -34.15 9.48 23.24
CA GLN A 218 -34.77 10.67 23.83
C GLN A 218 -35.90 10.34 24.82
N ASN A 219 -36.62 9.23 24.60
CA ASN A 219 -37.71 8.80 25.49
C ASN A 219 -37.21 8.02 26.73
N GLU A 220 -35.96 7.56 26.73
CA GLU A 220 -35.32 6.84 27.86
C GLU A 220 -34.51 7.76 28.81
N LYS A 221 -34.42 9.07 28.51
CA LYS A 221 -33.81 10.11 29.38
C LYS A 221 -34.88 10.90 30.13
#